data_AF-A0A2S0L5N7-F1
#
_entry.id   AF-A0A2S0L5N7-F1
#
_cell.length_a   1.000
_cell.length_b   1.000
_cell.length_c   1.000
_cell.angle_alpha   90.00
_cell.angle_beta   90.00
_cell.angle_gamma   90.00
#
_symmetry.space_group_name_H-M   'P 1'
#
loop_
_entity.id
_entity.type
_entity.pdbx_description
1 polymer ?
#
loop_
_entity_poly.entity_id
_entity_poly.type
_entity_poly.pdbx_seq_one_letter_code
_entity_poly.pdbx_strand_id
1 'polypeptide(L)'
;MEGFCRDCGQLHLVAAETQEEADEIATARCDCENEEKWHRLMNANVEMLCGEQSREMQLQPLCNSGIELVKRTCELVRANVIDKSKVNIANSEITITRKNDKIDIKRVKKQTNQMMI
;
A
#
# COMPACT_ATOMS: atom_id res chain seq x y z
N MET A 1 15.50 23.30 -5.85
CA MET A 1 14.47 23.92 -6.71
C MET A 1 13.10 23.73 -6.09
N GLU A 2 12.10 24.44 -6.59
CA GLU A 2 10.71 24.29 -6.16
C GLU A 2 10.11 23.08 -6.88
N GLY A 3 9.51 22.16 -6.14
CA GLY A 3 8.70 21.08 -6.68
C GLY A 3 7.28 21.17 -6.14
N PHE A 4 6.29 20.79 -6.94
CA PHE A 4 4.89 20.85 -6.58
C PHE A 4 4.33 19.43 -6.44
N CYS A 5 3.62 19.16 -5.34
CA CYS A 5 2.88 17.93 -5.20
C CYS A 5 1.81 17.85 -6.31
N ARG A 6 1.85 16.80 -7.13
CA ARG A 6 0.90 16.57 -8.22
C ARG A 6 -0.53 16.34 -7.74
N ASP A 7 -0.73 16.04 -6.45
CA ASP A 7 -2.05 15.73 -5.88
C ASP A 7 -2.74 16.93 -5.23
N CYS A 8 -1.99 17.87 -4.65
CA CYS A 8 -2.57 19.03 -3.93
C CYS A 8 -1.98 20.38 -4.32
N GLY A 9 -0.97 20.40 -5.18
CA GLY A 9 -0.27 21.63 -5.61
C GLY A 9 0.62 22.26 -4.53
N GLN A 10 0.82 21.60 -3.39
CA GLN A 10 1.68 22.14 -2.33
C GLN A 10 3.14 22.20 -2.78
N LEU A 11 3.77 23.34 -2.54
CA LEU A 11 5.17 23.59 -2.85
C LEU A 11 6.08 22.91 -1.80
N HIS A 12 7.10 22.20 -2.27
CA HIS A 12 8.18 21.64 -1.48
C HIS A 12 9.53 22.05 -2.06
N LEU A 13 10.44 22.48 -1.21
CA LEU A 13 11.83 22.72 -1.60
C LEU A 13 12.59 21.39 -1.62
N VAL A 14 13.10 21.02 -2.79
CA VAL A 14 13.76 19.73 -3.02
C VAL A 14 15.06 19.91 -3.81
N ALA A 15 15.99 18.96 -3.65
CA ALA A 15 17.16 18.84 -4.50
C ALA A 15 16.80 17.93 -5.67
N ALA A 16 16.83 18.47 -6.89
CA ALA A 16 16.50 17.79 -8.13
C ALA A 16 17.20 18.52 -9.28
N GLU A 17 17.42 17.82 -10.39
CA GLU A 17 18.05 18.38 -11.59
C GLU A 17 17.02 18.88 -12.61
N THR A 18 15.78 18.36 -12.55
CA THR A 18 14.68 18.75 -13.45
C THR A 18 13.39 19.07 -12.69
N GLN A 19 12.49 19.84 -13.32
CA GLN A 19 11.18 20.16 -12.70
C GLN A 19 10.33 18.91 -12.51
N GLU A 20 10.39 17.97 -13.46
CA GLU A 20 9.64 16.72 -13.39
C GLU A 20 10.07 15.87 -12.19
N GLU A 21 11.38 15.76 -11.96
CA GLU A 21 11.96 15.10 -10.78
C GLU A 21 11.61 15.87 -9.50
N ALA A 22 11.66 17.20 -9.51
CA ALA A 22 11.29 18.03 -8.37
C ALA A 22 9.84 17.79 -7.94
N ASP A 23 8.91 17.75 -8.90
CA ASP A 23 7.50 17.49 -8.67
C ASP A 23 7.26 16.05 -8.19
N GLU A 24 8.02 15.07 -8.70
CA GLU A 24 7.97 13.69 -8.22
C GLU A 24 8.41 13.59 -6.76
N ILE A 25 9.55 14.19 -6.39
CA ILE A 25 10.06 14.20 -5.02
C ILE A 25 9.09 14.96 -4.10
N ALA A 26 8.56 16.09 -4.55
CA ALA A 26 7.55 16.86 -3.82
C ALA A 26 6.29 16.02 -3.58
N THR A 27 5.79 15.32 -4.60
CA THR A 27 4.62 14.43 -4.49
C THR A 27 4.87 13.28 -3.52
N ALA A 28 6.04 12.66 -3.59
CA ALA A 28 6.42 11.55 -2.73
C ALA A 28 6.59 11.97 -1.26
N ARG A 29 7.07 13.19 -1.00
CA ARG A 29 7.29 13.73 0.35
C ARG A 29 6.08 14.42 0.95
N CYS A 30 5.15 14.87 0.12
CA CYS A 30 3.97 15.58 0.58
C CYS A 30 3.15 14.69 1.52
N ASP A 31 2.58 15.27 2.56
CA ASP A 31 1.74 14.63 3.57
C ASP A 31 0.24 14.96 3.40
N CYS A 32 -0.13 15.58 2.29
CA CYS A 32 -1.53 15.93 2.02
C CYS A 32 -2.46 14.70 2.06
N GLU A 33 -3.66 14.91 2.61
CA GLU A 33 -4.70 13.89 2.80
C GLU A 33 -5.67 13.78 1.61
N ASN A 34 -5.18 14.04 0.38
CA ASN A 34 -6.01 13.94 -0.82
C ASN A 34 -6.52 12.50 -1.02
N GLU A 35 -7.82 12.35 -1.31
CA GLU A 35 -8.45 11.04 -1.49
C GLU A 35 -7.91 10.26 -2.69
N GLU A 36 -7.68 10.92 -3.83
CA GLU A 36 -7.09 10.31 -5.02
C GLU A 36 -5.67 9.82 -4.74
N LYS A 37 -4.87 10.62 -4.01
CA LYS A 37 -3.54 10.22 -3.56
C LYS A 37 -3.62 8.96 -2.70
N TRP A 38 -4.56 8.90 -1.76
CA TRP A 38 -4.76 7.71 -0.94
C TRP A 38 -5.11 6.49 -1.80
N HIS A 39 -6.05 6.62 -2.74
CA HIS A 39 -6.41 5.50 -3.62
C HIS A 39 -5.24 5.05 -4.50
N ARG A 40 -4.45 5.99 -5.03
CA ARG A 40 -3.26 5.68 -5.83
C ARG A 40 -2.22 4.91 -5.02
N LEU A 41 -1.89 5.39 -3.82
CA LEU A 41 -0.93 4.75 -2.93
C LEU A 41 -1.43 3.39 -2.45
N MET A 42 -2.70 3.28 -2.06
CA MET A 42 -3.33 2.02 -1.68
C MET A 42 -3.26 1.01 -2.83
N ASN A 43 -3.64 1.42 -4.04
CA ASN A 43 -3.59 0.56 -5.23
C ASN A 43 -2.17 0.06 -5.52
N ALA A 44 -1.18 0.96 -5.53
CA ALA A 44 0.21 0.61 -5.79
C ALA A 44 0.78 -0.35 -4.72
N ASN A 45 0.51 -0.08 -3.44
CA ASN A 45 0.99 -0.92 -2.34
C ASN A 45 0.34 -2.31 -2.36
N VAL A 46 -0.96 -2.39 -2.62
CA VAL A 46 -1.66 -3.67 -2.74
C VAL A 46 -1.15 -4.46 -3.95
N GLU A 47 -0.94 -3.81 -5.09
CA GLU A 47 -0.41 -4.46 -6.29
C GLU A 47 1.01 -5.01 -6.07
N MET A 48 1.87 -4.23 -5.41
CA MET A 48 3.22 -4.68 -5.04
C MET A 48 3.19 -5.89 -4.11
N LEU A 49 2.32 -5.88 -3.10
CA LEU A 49 2.23 -6.96 -2.11
C LEU A 49 1.46 -8.19 -2.58
N CYS A 50 0.50 -8.04 -3.49
CA CYS A 50 -0.48 -9.07 -3.84
C CYS A 50 -0.49 -9.45 -5.32
N GLY A 51 -0.01 -8.59 -6.21
CA GLY A 51 0.07 -8.83 -7.65
C GLY A 51 1.33 -9.60 -8.06
N GLU A 52 1.67 -9.54 -9.34
CA GLU A 52 2.78 -10.31 -9.92
C GLU A 52 4.15 -9.96 -9.29
N GLN A 53 4.35 -8.70 -8.90
CA GLN A 53 5.58 -8.25 -8.20
C GLN A 53 5.81 -8.96 -6.86
N SER A 54 4.76 -9.49 -6.23
CA SER A 54 4.91 -10.24 -4.97
C SER A 54 5.77 -11.49 -5.11
N ARG A 55 5.99 -11.99 -6.34
CA ARG A 55 6.94 -13.08 -6.63
C ARG A 55 8.38 -12.74 -6.29
N GLU A 56 8.78 -11.47 -6.35
CA GLU A 56 10.12 -11.04 -5.95
C GLU A 56 10.36 -11.29 -4.45
N MET A 57 9.29 -11.25 -3.65
CA MET A 57 9.29 -11.62 -2.23
C MET A 57 9.02 -13.13 -2.02
N GLN A 58 9.02 -13.91 -3.11
CA GLN A 58 8.65 -15.33 -3.21
C GLN A 58 7.28 -15.64 -2.58
N LEU A 59 6.34 -14.70 -2.72
CA LEU A 59 4.94 -14.88 -2.37
C LEU A 59 4.15 -15.31 -3.61
N GLN A 60 3.05 -16.03 -3.41
CA GLN A 60 2.14 -16.37 -4.49
C GLN A 60 1.25 -15.17 -4.81
N PRO A 61 1.19 -14.68 -6.07
CA PRO A 61 0.23 -13.65 -6.46
C PRO A 61 -1.21 -14.09 -6.24
N LEU A 62 -2.06 -13.13 -5.90
CA LEU A 62 -3.50 -13.32 -5.86
C LEU A 62 -4.07 -13.13 -7.27
N CYS A 63 -5.21 -13.75 -7.54
CA CYS A 63 -6.00 -13.41 -8.72
C CYS A 63 -6.64 -12.02 -8.55
N ASN A 64 -7.13 -11.45 -9.65
CA ASN A 64 -7.75 -10.11 -9.68
C ASN A 64 -8.84 -9.94 -8.60
N SER A 65 -9.72 -10.92 -8.43
CA SER A 65 -10.77 -10.87 -7.38
C SER A 65 -10.18 -10.84 -5.97
N GLY A 66 -9.06 -11.53 -5.74
CA GLY A 66 -8.36 -11.50 -4.46
C GLY A 66 -7.67 -10.16 -4.19
N ILE A 67 -7.07 -9.55 -5.21
CA ILE A 67 -6.50 -8.20 -5.14
C ILE A 67 -7.61 -7.19 -4.82
N GLU A 68 -8.74 -7.28 -5.52
CA GLU A 68 -9.89 -6.38 -5.31
C GLU A 68 -10.50 -6.53 -3.91
N LEU A 69 -10.57 -7.76 -3.38
CA LEU A 69 -10.96 -8.00 -1.99
C LEU A 69 -10.05 -7.27 -0.99
N VAL A 70 -8.73 -7.32 -1.20
CA VAL A 70 -7.76 -6.61 -0.34
C VAL A 70 -7.95 -5.10 -0.43
N LYS A 71 -8.15 -4.55 -1.64
CA LYS A 71 -8.43 -3.12 -1.86
C LYS A 71 -9.70 -2.66 -1.14
N ARG A 72 -10.81 -3.38 -1.32
CA ARG A 72 -12.08 -3.12 -0.61
C ARG A 72 -11.92 -3.20 0.90
N THR A 73 -11.14 -4.15 1.39
CA THR A 73 -10.88 -4.27 2.83
C THR A 73 -10.13 -3.05 3.37
N CYS A 74 -9.19 -2.48 2.59
CA CYS A 74 -8.52 -1.23 2.97
C CYS A 74 -9.50 -0.06 3.07
N GLU A 75 -10.46 0.04 2.14
CA GLU A 75 -11.52 1.05 2.17
C GLU A 75 -12.40 0.90 3.42
N LEU A 76 -12.80 -0.33 3.77
CA LEU A 76 -13.61 -0.59 4.96
C LEU A 76 -12.88 -0.21 6.26
N VAL A 77 -11.57 -0.50 6.36
CA VAL A 77 -10.76 -0.11 7.52
C VAL A 77 -10.58 1.42 7.56
N ARG A 78 -10.41 2.09 6.42
CA ARG A 78 -10.37 3.56 6.34
C ARG A 78 -11.71 4.19 6.72
N ALA A 79 -12.82 3.57 6.36
CA ALA A 79 -14.16 4.07 6.67
C ALA A 79 -14.60 3.79 8.13
N ASN A 80 -13.74 3.20 8.97
CA ASN A 80 -14.09 2.75 10.33
C ASN A 80 -15.22 1.70 10.37
N VAL A 81 -15.43 0.96 9.29
CA VAL A 81 -16.46 -0.11 9.27
C VAL A 81 -15.93 -1.37 9.97
N ILE A 82 -14.62 -1.63 9.86
CA ILE A 82 -13.92 -2.71 10.54
C ILE A 82 -12.55 -2.23 11.05
N ASP A 83 -12.09 -2.73 12.20
CA ASP A 83 -10.81 -2.29 12.78
C ASP A 83 -9.60 -3.00 12.15
N LYS A 84 -9.80 -4.27 11.78
CA LYS A 84 -8.74 -5.18 11.35
C LYS A 84 -9.30 -6.30 10.48
N SER A 85 -8.52 -6.71 9.49
CA SER A 85 -8.76 -7.91 8.71
C SER A 85 -7.50 -8.76 8.60
N LYS A 86 -7.71 -10.07 8.50
CA LYS A 86 -6.66 -11.07 8.22
C LYS A 86 -7.12 -11.98 7.10
N VAL A 87 -6.32 -12.07 6.04
CA VAL A 87 -6.58 -12.94 4.88
C VAL A 87 -5.47 -13.98 4.79
N ASN A 88 -5.85 -15.25 4.90
CA ASN A 88 -4.94 -16.38 4.81
C ASN A 88 -4.85 -16.88 3.36
N ILE A 89 -3.65 -16.93 2.80
CA ILE A 89 -3.42 -17.24 1.39
C ILE A 89 -2.24 -18.20 1.29
N ALA A 90 -2.52 -19.48 1.03
CA ALA A 90 -1.53 -20.54 0.89
C ALA A 90 -0.43 -20.46 1.97
N ASN A 91 0.79 -20.05 1.59
CA ASN A 91 1.95 -19.92 2.46
C ASN A 91 2.11 -18.52 3.08
N SER A 92 1.06 -17.70 3.14
CA SER A 92 1.13 -16.32 3.62
C SER A 92 -0.14 -15.85 4.35
N GLU A 93 0.00 -14.80 5.13
CA GLU A 93 -1.09 -14.06 5.77
C GLU A 93 -0.96 -12.57 5.42
N ILE A 94 -2.05 -11.95 4.99
CA ILE A 94 -2.17 -10.49 4.88
C ILE A 94 -2.92 -9.98 6.09
N THR A 95 -2.35 -9.01 6.80
CA THR A 95 -3.01 -8.25 7.87
C THR A 95 -3.22 -6.83 7.39
N ILE A 96 -4.46 -6.34 7.51
CA ILE A 96 -4.83 -4.95 7.23
C ILE A 96 -5.37 -4.37 8.53
N THR A 97 -4.78 -3.28 9.01
CA THR A 97 -5.18 -2.67 10.29
C THR A 97 -5.00 -1.16 10.23
N ARG A 98 -5.78 -0.44 11.02
CA ARG A 98 -5.52 0.98 11.23
C ARG A 98 -4.38 1.17 12.24
N LYS A 99 -3.44 2.05 11.92
CA LYS A 99 -2.33 2.45 12.80
C LYS A 99 -2.08 3.95 12.66
N ASN A 100 -2.30 4.73 13.73
CA ASN A 100 -2.09 6.18 13.77
C ASN A 100 -2.72 6.91 12.57
N ASP A 101 -4.04 6.72 12.39
CA ASP A 101 -4.85 7.27 11.29
C ASP A 101 -4.47 6.84 9.86
N LYS A 102 -3.49 5.94 9.73
CA LYS A 102 -3.09 5.33 8.46
C LYS A 102 -3.54 3.87 8.38
N ILE A 103 -3.57 3.35 7.16
CA ILE A 103 -3.81 1.91 6.91
C ILE A 103 -2.47 1.21 6.76
N ASP A 104 -2.21 0.26 7.66
CA ASP A 104 -1.05 -0.63 7.61
C ASP A 104 -1.47 -1.93 6.90
N ILE A 105 -0.76 -2.26 5.81
CA ILE A 105 -0.96 -3.48 5.03
C ILE A 105 0.32 -4.29 5.13
N LYS A 106 0.25 -5.43 5.80
CA LYS A 106 1.40 -6.31 6.02
C LYS A 106 1.12 -7.69 5.44
N ARG A 107 2.03 -8.20 4.61
CA ARG A 107 1.99 -9.59 4.13
C ARG A 107 3.19 -10.37 4.67
N VAL A 108 2.93 -11.52 5.29
CA VAL A 108 3.96 -12.35 5.95
C VAL A 108 3.86 -13.78 5.48
N LYS A 109 5.00 -14.42 5.17
CA LYS A 109 5.03 -15.87 4.92
C LYS A 109 4.76 -16.63 6.21
N LYS A 110 3.89 -17.64 6.14
CA LYS A 110 3.74 -18.62 7.20
C LYS A 110 4.95 -19.55 7.16
N GLN A 111 5.75 -19.52 8.22
CA GLN A 111 6.71 -20.61 8.47
C GLN A 111 5.93 -21.78 9.07
N THR A 112 5.69 -22.81 8.27
CA THR A 112 5.06 -24.04 8.74
C THR A 112 6.13 -24.92 9.40
N ASN A 113 6.52 -24.62 10.64
CA ASN A 113 7.26 -25.56 11.49
C ASN A 113 6.26 -26.52 12.16
N GLN A 114 5.34 -27.10 11.39
CA GLN A 114 4.37 -28.05 11.91
C GLN A 114 4.94 -29.45 11.70
N MET A 115 5.60 -29.99 12.73
CA MET A 115 5.88 -31.42 12.82
C MET A 115 4.61 -32.10 13.32
N MET A 116 3.93 -32.85 12.46
CA MET A 116 2.99 -33.87 12.93
C MET A 116 3.83 -35.10 13.30
N ILE A 117 3.69 -35.55 14.55
CA ILE A 117 4.25 -36.80 15.05
C ILE A 117 3.20 -37.89 14.84
#